data_AF-A0A1F7M5V6-F1
#
_entry.id   AF-A0A1F7M5V6-F1
#
_cell.length_a   1.000
_cell.length_b   1.000
_cell.length_c   1.000
_cell.angle_alpha   90.00
_cell.angle_beta   90.00
_cell.angle_gamma   90.00
#
_symmetry.space_group_name_H-M   'P 1'
#
loop_
_entity.id
_entity.type
_entity.pdbx_description
1 polymer ?
#
loop_
_entity_poly.entity_id
_entity_poly.type
_entity_poly.pdbx_seq_one_letter_code
_entity_poly.pdbx_strand_id
1 'polypeptide(L)'
;MGEGAQVTGENRVLAGLRDDGAGRLAYGASRYLLVRPETLVALQKALEAALGARAAECLVAGGRAGGGAALRALGGGAEEAVGRLLAMGGEIGWGRFALERLAPDALVVRVEHSPLAEAYGPAAGPVCHLTRGVVERLAELALGRPAAAVETACAAVGAPACRFEARAR
;
A
#
# COMPACT_ATOMS: atom_id res chain seq x y z
N MET A 1 1.74 -9.53 33.86
CA MET A 1 0.47 -8.84 33.63
C MET A 1 0.78 -7.57 32.86
N GLY A 2 0.72 -7.62 31.54
CA GLY A 2 0.79 -6.45 30.68
C GLY A 2 -0.52 -6.39 29.94
N GLU A 3 -1.35 -5.40 30.28
CA GLU A 3 -2.56 -5.05 29.54
C GLU A 3 -2.18 -4.83 28.09
N GLY A 4 -2.55 -5.78 27.23
CA GLY A 4 -2.59 -5.56 25.80
C GLY A 4 -3.57 -4.43 25.56
N ALA A 5 -3.07 -3.30 25.10
CA ALA A 5 -3.88 -2.18 24.67
C ALA A 5 -4.97 -2.73 23.73
N GLN A 6 -6.23 -2.67 24.17
CA GLN A 6 -7.36 -2.93 23.31
C GLN A 6 -7.26 -1.96 22.13
N VAL A 7 -7.12 -2.51 20.93
CA VAL A 7 -7.24 -1.74 19.69
C VAL A 7 -8.72 -1.36 19.58
N THR A 8 -9.06 -0.20 20.14
CA THR A 8 -10.42 0.36 20.11
C THR A 8 -10.66 1.02 18.76
N GLY A 9 -10.95 0.19 17.77
CA GLY A 9 -11.47 0.60 16.47
C GLY A 9 -11.90 -0.64 15.69
N GLU A 10 -13.21 -0.77 15.41
CA GLU A 10 -13.71 -1.85 14.56
C GLU A 10 -13.10 -1.73 13.16
N ASN A 11 -12.36 -2.75 12.71
CA ASN A 11 -11.87 -2.82 11.35
C ASN A 11 -13.06 -3.03 10.41
N ARG A 12 -13.43 -1.98 9.66
CA ARG A 12 -14.64 -1.96 8.82
C ARG A 12 -14.59 -2.98 7.70
N VAL A 13 -13.40 -3.25 7.16
CA VAL A 13 -13.24 -4.21 6.08
C VAL A 13 -13.45 -5.62 6.59
N LEU A 14 -12.90 -5.96 7.75
CA LEU A 14 -13.14 -7.27 8.37
C LEU A 14 -14.61 -7.47 8.76
N ALA A 15 -15.26 -6.45 9.35
CA ALA A 15 -16.67 -6.52 9.69
C ALA A 15 -17.59 -6.68 8.47
N GLY A 16 -17.19 -6.13 7.31
CA GLY A 16 -17.92 -6.22 6.05
C GLY A 16 -17.46 -7.33 5.10
N LEU A 17 -16.48 -8.15 5.49
CA LEU A 17 -15.96 -9.22 4.64
C LEU A 17 -16.96 -10.36 4.58
N ARG A 18 -17.32 -10.77 3.36
CA ARG A 18 -18.26 -11.85 3.09
C ARG A 18 -17.54 -13.05 2.52
N ASP A 19 -17.78 -14.22 3.11
CA ASP A 19 -17.49 -15.52 2.53
C ASP A 19 -18.78 -16.07 1.92
N ASP A 20 -18.72 -16.49 0.65
CA ASP A 20 -19.87 -17.07 -0.05
C ASP A 20 -19.93 -18.60 0.05
N GLY A 21 -19.03 -19.23 0.82
CA GLY A 21 -18.95 -20.68 1.00
C GLY A 21 -18.37 -21.43 -0.19
N ALA A 22 -18.03 -20.73 -1.28
CA ALA A 22 -17.41 -21.28 -2.48
C ALA A 22 -15.93 -20.86 -2.61
N GLY A 23 -15.30 -20.52 -1.48
CA GLY A 23 -13.89 -20.12 -1.41
C GLY A 23 -13.63 -18.71 -1.96
N ARG A 24 -14.62 -17.81 -1.92
CA ARG A 24 -14.47 -16.42 -2.36
C ARG A 24 -14.74 -15.46 -1.22
N LEU A 25 -13.76 -14.60 -0.98
CA LEU A 25 -13.89 -13.49 -0.06
C LEU A 25 -14.24 -12.21 -0.84
N ALA A 26 -15.23 -11.47 -0.37
CA ALA A 26 -15.67 -10.24 -1.00
C ALA A 26 -15.91 -9.14 0.02
N TYR A 27 -15.50 -7.92 -0.31
CA TYR A 27 -15.86 -6.71 0.41
C TYR A 27 -16.46 -5.71 -0.59
N GLY A 28 -17.72 -5.32 -0.37
CA GLY A 28 -18.51 -4.61 -1.39
C GLY A 28 -18.60 -5.42 -2.68
N ALA A 29 -18.28 -4.78 -3.81
CA ALA A 29 -18.22 -5.41 -5.13
C ALA A 29 -16.84 -6.03 -5.46
N SER A 30 -15.85 -5.90 -4.57
CA SER A 30 -14.47 -6.32 -4.83
C SER A 30 -14.19 -7.71 -4.26
N ARG A 31 -13.50 -8.54 -5.05
CA ARG A 31 -12.99 -9.84 -4.61
C ARG A 31 -11.64 -9.66 -3.93
N TYR A 32 -11.47 -10.31 -2.79
CA TYR A 32 -10.25 -10.31 -2.01
C TYR A 32 -9.64 -11.72 -1.93
N LEU A 33 -8.33 -11.73 -1.67
CA LEU A 33 -7.56 -12.93 -1.39
C LEU A 33 -6.68 -12.64 -0.18
N LEU A 34 -6.69 -13.55 0.80
CA LEU A 34 -5.72 -13.52 1.88
C LEU A 34 -4.42 -14.14 1.38
N VAL A 35 -3.36 -13.33 1.36
CA VAL A 35 -2.02 -13.75 0.95
C VAL A 35 -1.04 -13.39 2.06
N ARG A 36 -0.16 -14.32 2.39
CA ARG A 36 0.91 -14.06 3.35
C ARG A 36 1.95 -13.11 2.75
N PRO A 37 2.48 -12.14 3.51
CA PRO A 37 3.53 -11.23 3.02
C PRO A 37 4.74 -11.96 2.42
N GLU A 38 5.15 -13.08 3.01
CA GLU A 38 6.29 -13.89 2.54
C GLU A 38 6.06 -14.43 1.13
N THR A 39 4.81 -14.72 0.75
CA THR A 39 4.49 -15.15 -0.62
C THR A 39 4.76 -14.02 -1.62
N LEU A 40 4.35 -12.79 -1.30
CA LEU A 40 4.58 -11.62 -2.16
C LEU A 40 6.07 -11.26 -2.24
N VAL A 41 6.78 -11.35 -1.11
CA VAL A 41 8.22 -11.11 -1.06
C VAL A 41 9.00 -12.18 -1.81
N ALA A 42 8.63 -13.46 -1.70
CA ALA A 42 9.26 -14.53 -2.46
C ALA A 42 9.07 -14.34 -3.97
N LEU A 43 7.87 -13.91 -4.39
CA LEU A 43 7.60 -13.52 -5.78
C LEU A 43 8.49 -12.35 -6.21
N GLN A 44 8.59 -11.30 -5.38
CA GLN A 44 9.46 -10.16 -5.66
C GLN A 44 10.93 -10.58 -5.81
N LYS A 45 11.47 -11.37 -4.87
CA LYS A 45 12.86 -11.86 -4.93
C LYS A 45 13.10 -12.74 -6.16
N ALA A 46 12.12 -13.55 -6.56
CA ALA A 46 12.21 -14.34 -7.80
C ALA A 46 12.26 -13.45 -9.04
N LEU A 47 11.47 -12.37 -9.08
CA LEU A 47 11.51 -11.37 -10.16
C LEU A 47 12.84 -10.59 -10.16
N GLU A 48 13.34 -10.18 -8.99
CA GLU A 48 14.65 -9.51 -8.84
C GLU A 48 15.78 -10.40 -9.39
N ALA A 49 15.77 -11.70 -9.06
CA ALA A 49 16.73 -12.66 -9.58
C ALA A 49 16.65 -12.84 -11.11
N ALA A 50 15.44 -12.83 -11.68
CA ALA A 50 15.22 -13.07 -13.11
C ALA A 50 15.42 -11.81 -13.98
N LEU A 51 15.07 -10.62 -13.46
CA LEU A 51 14.93 -9.39 -14.24
C LEU A 51 15.86 -8.27 -13.76
N GLY A 52 16.56 -8.44 -12.65
CA GLY A 52 17.41 -7.41 -12.05
C GLY A 52 16.63 -6.12 -11.80
N ALA A 53 17.19 -4.99 -12.24
CA ALA A 53 16.61 -3.66 -12.04
C ALA A 53 15.17 -3.51 -12.60
N ARG A 54 14.78 -4.29 -13.60
CA ARG A 54 13.43 -4.22 -14.20
C ARG A 54 12.33 -4.79 -13.30
N ALA A 55 12.69 -5.62 -12.30
CA ALA A 55 11.72 -6.20 -11.37
C ALA A 55 10.90 -5.14 -10.63
N ALA A 56 11.56 -4.05 -10.22
CA ALA A 56 10.95 -2.96 -9.48
C ALA A 56 9.85 -2.24 -10.30
N GLU A 57 10.03 -2.10 -11.62
CA GLU A 57 9.03 -1.52 -12.51
C GLU A 57 7.82 -2.44 -12.68
N CYS A 58 8.04 -3.74 -12.84
CA CYS A 58 6.97 -4.73 -12.91
C CYS A 58 6.11 -4.75 -11.64
N LEU A 59 6.74 -4.70 -10.46
CA LEU A 59 6.06 -4.67 -9.17
C LEU A 59 5.29 -3.36 -8.96
N VAL A 60 5.85 -2.22 -9.37
CA VAL A 60 5.13 -0.93 -9.36
C VAL A 60 3.89 -1.01 -10.25
N ALA A 61 4.00 -1.57 -11.46
CA ALA A 61 2.86 -1.73 -12.34
C ALA A 61 1.75 -2.58 -11.71
N GLY A 62 2.12 -3.67 -11.02
CA GLY A 62 1.18 -4.49 -10.24
C GLY A 62 0.50 -3.70 -9.12
N GLY A 63 1.26 -2.91 -8.36
CA GLY A 63 0.74 -2.04 -7.31
C GLY A 63 -0.24 -0.99 -7.83
N ARG A 64 0.09 -0.34 -8.96
CA ARG A 64 -0.79 0.63 -9.63
C ARG A 64 -2.13 0.01 -10.03
N ALA A 65 -2.10 -1.21 -10.57
CA ALA A 65 -3.31 -1.93 -10.97
C ALA A 65 -4.22 -2.24 -9.75
N GLY A 66 -3.63 -2.69 -8.64
CA GLY A 66 -4.35 -2.96 -7.39
C GLY A 66 -4.93 -1.69 -6.75
N GLY A 67 -4.14 -0.62 -6.65
CA GLY A 67 -4.58 0.65 -6.07
C GLY A 67 -5.71 1.31 -6.86
N GLY A 68 -5.69 1.22 -8.19
CA GLY A 68 -6.70 1.85 -9.05
C GLY A 68 -8.13 1.31 -8.89
N ALA A 69 -8.31 0.08 -8.42
CA ALA A 69 -9.63 -0.52 -8.21
C ALA A 69 -10.33 0.02 -6.94
N ALA A 70 -9.57 0.25 -5.86
CA ALA A 70 -10.07 0.78 -4.60
C ALA A 70 -10.57 2.23 -4.69
N LEU A 71 -9.99 3.01 -5.61
CA LEU A 71 -10.25 4.46 -5.74
C LEU A 71 -11.54 4.82 -6.49
N ARG A 72 -12.11 3.92 -7.29
CA ARG A 72 -13.36 4.19 -8.05
C ARG A 72 -14.60 4.38 -7.17
N ALA A 73 -14.49 4.16 -5.86
CA ALA A 73 -15.60 4.14 -4.93
C ALA A 73 -15.81 5.45 -4.13
N LEU A 74 -14.97 6.48 -4.32
CA LEU A 74 -14.94 7.63 -3.40
C LEU A 74 -15.30 8.96 -4.08
N GLY A 75 -16.41 9.58 -3.67
CA GLY A 75 -16.74 10.99 -3.94
C GLY A 75 -16.24 11.93 -2.83
N GLY A 76 -16.14 13.23 -3.06
CA GLY A 76 -15.64 14.23 -2.08
C GLY A 76 -14.33 14.92 -2.50
N GLY A 77 -13.75 15.73 -1.61
CA GLY A 77 -12.49 16.44 -1.86
C GLY A 77 -11.27 15.50 -1.93
N ALA A 78 -10.21 15.91 -2.63
CA ALA A 78 -9.02 15.07 -2.86
C ALA A 78 -8.37 14.58 -1.55
N GLU A 79 -8.26 15.44 -0.54
CA GLU A 79 -7.67 15.09 0.75
C GLU A 79 -8.49 14.05 1.53
N GLU A 80 -9.82 14.20 1.53
CA GLU A 80 -10.72 13.25 2.19
C GLU A 80 -10.70 11.89 1.48
N ALA A 81 -10.66 11.91 0.14
CA ALA A 81 -10.52 10.70 -0.66
C ALA A 81 -9.20 9.98 -0.35
N VAL A 82 -8.09 10.71 -0.31
CA VAL A 82 -6.78 10.18 0.08
C VAL A 82 -6.85 9.57 1.49
N GLY A 83 -7.37 10.31 2.48
CA GLY A 83 -7.50 9.84 3.86
C GLY A 83 -8.26 8.52 3.98
N ARG A 84 -9.41 8.39 3.29
CA ARG A 84 -10.20 7.14 3.30
C ARG A 84 -9.46 5.95 2.69
N LEU A 85 -8.63 6.17 1.66
CA LEU A 85 -7.88 5.10 1.01
C LEU A 85 -6.71 4.63 1.84
N LEU A 86 -6.00 5.58 2.48
CA LEU A 86 -4.94 5.26 3.41
C LEU A 86 -5.49 4.47 4.61
N ALA A 87 -6.64 4.88 5.15
CA ALA A 87 -7.34 4.14 6.20
C ALA A 87 -7.71 2.72 5.72
N MET A 88 -8.33 2.60 4.54
CA MET A 88 -8.70 1.30 3.99
C MET A 88 -7.47 0.40 3.78
N GLY A 89 -6.35 0.94 3.28
CA GLY A 89 -5.09 0.21 3.15
C GLY A 89 -4.61 -0.41 4.47
N GLY A 90 -4.76 0.31 5.58
CA GLY A 90 -4.50 -0.23 6.92
C GLY A 90 -5.48 -1.32 7.33
N GLU A 91 -6.77 -1.13 7.04
CA GLU A 91 -7.82 -2.11 7.36
C GLU A 91 -7.66 -3.44 6.59
N ILE A 92 -7.09 -3.40 5.38
CA ILE A 92 -6.75 -4.61 4.60
C ILE A 92 -5.34 -5.15 4.85
N GLY A 93 -4.62 -4.61 5.85
CA GLY A 93 -3.35 -5.18 6.32
C GLY A 93 -2.11 -4.78 5.54
N TRP A 94 -2.12 -3.66 4.80
CA TRP A 94 -0.94 -3.18 4.05
C TRP A 94 0.00 -2.27 4.86
N GLY A 95 -0.19 -2.21 6.18
CA GLY A 95 0.53 -1.33 7.09
C GLY A 95 -0.28 -0.10 7.50
N ARG A 96 0.22 0.69 8.45
CA ARG A 96 -0.45 1.90 8.91
C ARG A 96 -0.01 3.09 8.07
N PHE A 97 -0.89 3.56 7.20
CA PHE A 97 -0.64 4.69 6.34
C PHE A 97 -1.00 6.01 7.04
N ALA A 98 -0.16 7.02 6.84
CA ALA A 98 -0.41 8.40 7.26
C ALA A 98 -0.08 9.36 6.11
N LEU A 99 -0.98 10.31 5.84
CA LEU A 99 -0.71 11.42 4.94
C LEU A 99 0.15 12.44 5.69
N GLU A 100 1.38 12.67 5.23
CA GLU A 100 2.26 13.70 5.80
C GLU A 100 2.06 15.05 5.11
N ARG A 101 1.80 15.03 3.79
CA ARG A 101 1.61 16.24 2.99
C ARG A 101 0.78 15.97 1.75
N LEU A 102 -0.14 16.89 1.45
CA LEU A 102 -0.81 17.02 0.16
C LEU A 102 -0.67 18.46 -0.33
N ALA A 103 -0.19 18.61 -1.55
CA ALA A 103 -0.02 19.91 -2.23
C ALA A 103 -0.43 19.78 -3.70
N PRO A 104 -0.55 20.88 -4.46
CA PRO A 104 -1.01 20.83 -5.85
C PRO A 104 -0.18 19.94 -6.79
N ASP A 105 1.09 19.69 -6.47
CA ASP A 105 2.04 18.95 -7.30
C ASP A 105 2.67 17.74 -6.60
N ALA A 106 2.30 17.46 -5.34
CA ALA A 106 3.00 16.46 -4.54
C ALA A 106 2.15 15.86 -3.42
N LEU A 107 2.40 14.59 -3.14
CA LEU A 107 1.78 13.79 -2.09
C LEU A 107 2.87 13.01 -1.34
N VAL A 108 2.87 13.07 -0.01
CA VAL A 108 3.84 12.39 0.85
C VAL A 108 3.09 11.49 1.82
N VAL A 109 3.47 10.22 1.83
CA VAL A 109 2.84 9.17 2.64
C VAL A 109 3.89 8.43 3.44
N ARG A 110 3.62 8.25 4.73
CA ARG A 110 4.38 7.39 5.63
C ARG A 110 3.61 6.10 5.89
N VAL A 111 4.33 4.98 5.96
CA VAL A 111 3.77 3.65 6.22
C VAL A 111 4.58 2.97 7.33
N GLU A 112 3.95 2.80 8.48
CA GLU A 112 4.48 1.93 9.54
C GLU A 112 4.03 0.49 9.31
N HIS A 113 4.77 -0.46 9.87
CA HIS A 113 4.43 -1.88 9.80
C HIS A 113 4.15 -2.36 8.37
N SER A 114 5.01 -1.95 7.43
CA SER A 114 4.91 -2.37 6.04
C SER A 114 5.14 -3.88 5.97
N PRO A 115 4.14 -4.68 5.53
CA PRO A 115 4.29 -6.13 5.47
C PRO A 115 5.38 -6.54 4.48
N LEU A 116 5.61 -5.72 3.44
CA LEU A 116 6.65 -5.97 2.45
C LEU A 116 8.05 -5.73 3.03
N ALA A 117 8.25 -4.64 3.76
CA ALA A 117 9.55 -4.35 4.35
C ALA A 117 9.89 -5.37 5.46
N GLU A 118 8.94 -5.68 6.32
CA GLU A 118 9.12 -6.64 7.41
C GLU A 118 9.42 -8.05 6.87
N ALA A 119 8.66 -8.53 5.88
CA ALA A 119 8.87 -9.86 5.31
C ALA A 119 10.08 -9.95 4.37
N TYR A 120 10.51 -8.84 3.75
CA TYR A 120 11.73 -8.83 2.94
C TYR A 120 12.97 -9.05 3.82
N GLY A 121 12.98 -8.44 5.00
CA GLY A 121 14.12 -8.39 5.91
C GLY A 121 15.14 -7.31 5.50
N PRO A 122 16.33 -7.32 6.12
CA PRO A 122 17.39 -6.35 5.82
C PRO A 122 17.74 -6.32 4.32
N ALA A 123 17.82 -5.11 3.76
CA ALA A 123 18.08 -4.87 2.34
C ALA A 123 19.09 -3.73 2.14
N ALA A 124 19.76 -3.72 0.98
CA ALA A 124 20.65 -2.63 0.59
C ALA A 124 19.93 -1.39 0.05
N GLY A 125 18.64 -1.52 -0.28
CA GLY A 125 17.82 -0.45 -0.84
C GLY A 125 16.33 -0.63 -0.53
N PRO A 126 15.49 0.37 -0.86
CA PRO A 126 14.05 0.31 -0.62
C PRO A 126 13.37 -0.81 -1.41
N VAL A 127 12.45 -1.54 -0.77
CA VAL A 127 11.88 -2.79 -1.30
C VAL A 127 10.36 -2.77 -1.47
N CYS A 128 9.65 -1.73 -1.02
CA CYS A 128 8.19 -1.70 -1.03
C CYS A 128 7.62 -1.32 -2.40
N HIS A 129 8.04 -2.01 -3.46
CA HIS A 129 7.72 -1.65 -4.85
C HIS A 129 6.22 -1.73 -5.17
N LEU A 130 5.50 -2.73 -4.62
CA LEU A 130 4.04 -2.81 -4.75
C LEU A 130 3.35 -1.61 -4.09
N THR A 131 3.73 -1.26 -2.85
CA THR A 131 3.18 -0.09 -2.14
C THR A 131 3.51 1.21 -2.88
N ARG A 132 4.72 1.34 -3.44
CA ARG A 132 5.11 2.48 -4.28
C ARG A 132 4.14 2.65 -5.46
N GLY A 133 3.77 1.56 -6.13
CA GLY A 133 2.78 1.59 -7.21
C GLY A 133 1.39 2.04 -6.77
N VAL A 134 0.93 1.61 -5.58
CA VAL A 134 -0.33 2.08 -5.00
C VAL A 134 -0.28 3.59 -4.72
N VAL A 135 0.80 4.07 -4.11
CA VAL A 135 1.00 5.51 -3.82
C VAL A 135 1.07 6.33 -5.11
N GLU A 136 1.74 5.83 -6.15
CA GLU A 136 1.80 6.51 -7.44
C GLU A 136 0.41 6.66 -8.06
N ARG A 137 -0.40 5.60 -8.04
CA ARG A 137 -1.77 5.65 -8.54
C ARG A 137 -2.66 6.58 -7.70
N LEU A 138 -2.49 6.60 -6.39
CA LEU A 138 -3.18 7.51 -5.48
C LEU A 138 -2.84 8.96 -5.80
N ALA A 139 -1.56 9.28 -5.99
CA ALA A 139 -1.11 10.62 -6.33
C ALA A 139 -1.68 11.10 -7.67
N GLU A 140 -1.72 10.24 -8.70
CA GLU A 140 -2.33 10.62 -9.99
C GLU A 140 -3.77 11.10 -9.86
N LEU A 141 -4.53 10.41 -9.00
CA LEU A 141 -5.94 10.70 -8.79
C LEU A 141 -6.13 11.94 -7.93
N ALA A 142 -5.32 12.09 -6.88
CA ALA A 142 -5.36 13.26 -6.00
C ALA A 142 -4.91 14.55 -6.71
N LEU A 143 -3.90 14.46 -7.58
CA LEU A 143 -3.30 15.61 -8.28
C LEU A 143 -3.95 15.89 -9.65
N GLY A 144 -4.78 14.96 -10.14
CA GLY A 144 -5.47 15.08 -11.43
C GLY A 144 -4.55 15.04 -12.66
N ARG A 145 -3.33 14.50 -12.52
CA ARG A 145 -2.31 14.43 -13.58
C ARG A 145 -1.36 13.26 -13.36
N PRO A 146 -0.61 12.79 -14.38
CA PRO A 146 0.37 11.73 -14.21
C PRO A 146 1.35 12.04 -13.07
N ALA A 147 1.70 11.04 -12.28
CA ALA A 147 2.59 11.19 -11.13
C ALA A 147 3.59 10.04 -11.07
N ALA A 148 4.72 10.26 -10.42
CA ALA A 148 5.73 9.25 -10.11
C ALA A 148 5.99 9.22 -8.61
N ALA A 149 6.11 8.04 -8.01
CA ALA A 149 6.42 7.88 -6.60
C ALA A 149 7.83 7.29 -6.39
N VAL A 150 8.53 7.76 -5.36
CA VAL A 150 9.82 7.24 -4.90
C VAL A 150 9.69 6.87 -3.42
N GLU A 151 10.18 5.69 -3.04
CA GLU A 151 10.36 5.33 -1.64
C GLU A 151 11.67 5.97 -1.14
N THR A 152 11.54 7.02 -0.33
CA THR A 152 12.67 7.83 0.16
C THR A 152 13.25 7.30 1.47
N ALA A 153 12.49 6.48 2.20
CA ALA A 153 12.94 5.74 3.37
C ALA A 153 12.24 4.39 3.43
N CYS A 154 12.90 3.34 3.93
CA CYS A 154 12.33 2.00 4.03
C CYS A 154 12.74 1.32 5.35
N ALA A 155 11.82 0.61 5.98
CA ALA A 155 12.14 -0.15 7.19
C ALA A 155 13.16 -1.28 6.94
N ALA A 156 13.15 -1.86 5.73
CA ALA A 156 14.12 -2.87 5.31
C ALA A 156 15.57 -2.33 5.25
N VAL A 157 15.76 -1.01 5.12
CA VAL A 157 17.09 -0.36 5.15
C VAL A 157 17.40 0.28 6.50
N GLY A 158 16.60 0.01 7.54
CA GLY A 158 16.80 0.51 8.90
C GLY A 158 16.09 1.82 9.24
N ALA A 159 15.24 2.36 8.36
CA ALA A 159 14.41 3.52 8.71
C ALA A 159 13.30 3.13 9.71
N PRO A 160 12.81 4.04 10.58
CA PRO A 160 11.74 3.73 11.53
C PRO A 160 10.38 3.44 10.87
N ALA A 161 10.19 3.87 9.61
CA ALA A 161 9.02 3.60 8.81
C ALA A 161 9.38 3.77 7.32
N CYS A 162 8.51 3.25 6.45
CA CYS A 162 8.64 3.49 5.01
C CYS A 162 8.04 4.85 4.67
N ARG A 163 8.66 5.59 3.74
CA ARG A 163 8.20 6.92 3.33
C ARG A 163 8.24 7.05 1.83
N PHE A 164 7.13 7.51 1.25
CA PHE A 164 6.94 7.66 -0.17
C PHE A 164 6.68 9.12 -0.53
N GLU A 165 7.41 9.64 -1.50
CA GLU A 165 7.13 10.94 -2.11
C GLU A 165 6.66 10.74 -3.53
N ALA A 166 5.47 11.24 -3.85
CA ALA A 166 4.94 11.28 -5.19
C ALA A 166 4.89 12.72 -5.70
N ARG A 167 5.27 12.91 -6.95
CA ARG A 167 5.23 14.21 -7.65
C ARG A 167 4.53 14.10 -8.98
N ALA A 168 3.80 15.13 -9.35
CA ALA A 168 3.26 15.28 -10.70
C ALA A 168 4.37 15.30 -11.75
N ARG A 169 4.09 14.73 -12.92
CA ARG A 169 4.92 14.81 -14.12
C ARG A 169 4.51 15.99 -15.00
#